data_AF-A0A3A9C4Y1-F1
#
_entry.id   AF-A0A3A9C4Y1-F1
#
_cell.length_a   1.000
_cell.length_b   1.000
_cell.length_c   1.000
_cell.angle_alpha   90.00
_cell.angle_beta   90.00
_cell.angle_gamma   90.00
#
_symmetry.space_group_name_H-M   'P 1'
#
loop_
_entity.id
_entity.type
_entity.pdbx_description
1 polymer ?
#
loop_
_entity_poly.entity_id
_entity_poly.type
_entity_poly.pdbx_seq_one_letter_code
_entity_poly.pdbx_strand_id
1 'polypeptide(L)'
;MEEFMGLRESALFLFLLISAFIDAKRREVSIRILVIFGCIGIIFYFIGQPVSLGEELLGIGTGVIVLCICRLTGGKIGEGDGWLMIVTGIYLGLYRNIELLSGGLFLSALWAVGLIVLKKAERNREMPFIPFLFLSYLGMVVV
;
A
#
# COMPACT_ATOMS: atom_id res chain seq x y z
N MET A 1 -23.68 -11.39 2.79
CA MET A 1 -22.97 -10.17 2.34
C MET A 1 -21.82 -9.80 3.27
N GLU A 2 -21.94 -9.99 4.59
CA GLU A 2 -20.84 -9.78 5.56
C GLU A 2 -19.63 -10.72 5.37
N GLU A 3 -19.84 -12.01 5.08
CA GLU A 3 -18.73 -12.97 4.85
C GLU A 3 -17.85 -12.60 3.65
N PHE A 4 -18.45 -12.05 2.60
CA PHE A 4 -17.74 -11.65 1.39
C PHE A 4 -16.88 -10.40 1.63
N MET A 5 -17.42 -9.41 2.35
CA MET A 5 -16.70 -8.18 2.69
C MET A 5 -15.46 -8.47 3.54
N GLY A 6 -15.57 -9.42 4.49
CA GLY A 6 -14.42 -9.88 5.29
C GLY A 6 -13.33 -10.59 4.48
N LEU A 7 -13.68 -11.24 3.36
CA LEU A 7 -12.71 -11.96 2.53
C LEU A 7 -11.74 -11.00 1.82
N ARG A 8 -12.25 -9.85 1.35
CA ARG A 8 -11.44 -8.85 0.65
C ARG A 8 -10.48 -8.14 1.60
N GLU A 9 -10.94 -7.80 2.79
CA GLU A 9 -10.11 -7.20 3.85
C GLU A 9 -9.06 -8.19 4.37
N SER A 10 -9.42 -9.47 4.50
CA SER A 10 -8.47 -10.54 4.88
C SER A 10 -7.39 -10.73 3.81
N ALA A 11 -7.76 -10.71 2.52
CA ALA A 11 -6.80 -10.78 1.44
C ALA A 11 -5.86 -9.57 1.39
N LEU A 12 -6.40 -8.36 1.61
CA LEU A 12 -5.62 -7.13 1.70
C LEU A 12 -4.67 -7.15 2.91
N PHE A 13 -5.15 -7.62 4.06
CA PHE A 13 -4.34 -7.81 5.26
C PHE A 13 -3.17 -8.75 4.99
N LEU A 14 -3.43 -9.93 4.39
CA LEU A 14 -2.38 -10.89 4.03
C LEU A 14 -1.40 -10.31 3.01
N PHE A 15 -1.90 -9.59 2.01
CA PHE A 15 -1.08 -8.91 1.01
C PHE A 15 -0.11 -7.91 1.66
N LEU A 16 -0.63 -7.01 2.50
CA LEU A 16 0.18 -6.00 3.19
C LEU A 16 1.12 -6.64 4.21
N LEU A 17 0.69 -7.66 4.94
CA LEU A 17 1.53 -8.38 5.91
C LEU A 17 2.73 -9.06 5.23
N ILE A 18 2.48 -9.80 4.16
CA ILE A 18 3.54 -10.47 3.40
C ILE A 18 4.45 -9.43 2.75
N SER A 19 3.88 -8.39 2.15
CA SER A 19 4.66 -7.33 1.50
C SER A 19 5.51 -6.55 2.51
N ALA A 20 4.98 -6.23 3.69
CA ALA A 20 5.71 -5.58 4.77
C ALA A 20 6.86 -6.47 5.28
N PHE A 21 6.63 -7.77 5.42
CA PHE A 21 7.67 -8.71 5.85
C PHE A 21 8.81 -8.83 4.82
N ILE A 22 8.46 -8.85 3.53
CA ILE A 22 9.44 -8.90 2.44
C ILE A 22 10.19 -7.58 2.34
N ASP A 23 9.50 -6.45 2.42
CA ASP A 23 10.10 -5.12 2.38
C ASP A 23 11.07 -4.90 3.56
N ALA A 24 10.68 -5.31 4.78
CA ALA A 24 11.55 -5.27 5.94
C ALA A 24 12.84 -6.11 5.78
N LYS A 25 12.78 -7.22 5.02
CA LYS A 25 13.90 -8.17 4.86
C LYS A 25 14.75 -7.93 3.62
N ARG A 26 14.14 -7.50 2.52
CA ARG A 26 14.76 -7.39 1.19
C ARG A 26 14.71 -5.98 0.60
N ARG A 27 13.93 -5.06 1.19
CA ARG A 27 13.71 -3.68 0.72
C ARG A 27 13.25 -3.58 -0.74
N GLU A 28 12.59 -4.62 -1.21
CA GLU A 28 12.13 -4.75 -2.59
C GLU A 28 10.71 -5.32 -2.60
N VAL A 29 9.85 -4.74 -3.44
CA VAL A 29 8.51 -5.26 -3.67
C VAL A 29 8.57 -6.35 -4.73
N SER A 30 8.24 -7.58 -4.36
CA SER A 30 8.19 -8.70 -5.30
C SER A 30 7.02 -8.53 -6.26
N ILE A 31 7.32 -8.27 -7.54
CA ILE A 31 6.32 -8.11 -8.60
C ILE A 31 5.37 -9.32 -8.71
N ARG A 32 5.84 -10.52 -8.35
CA ARG A 32 5.01 -11.73 -8.32
C ARG A 32 3.84 -11.61 -7.34
N ILE A 33 4.07 -11.01 -6.17
CA ILE A 33 3.04 -10.85 -5.14
C ILE A 33 2.03 -9.80 -5.58
N LEU A 34 2.52 -8.71 -6.16
CA LEU A 34 1.66 -7.67 -6.75
C LEU A 34 0.72 -8.25 -7.82
N VAL A 35 1.24 -9.09 -8.72
CA VAL A 35 0.42 -9.71 -9.77
C VAL A 35 -0.59 -10.68 -9.17
N ILE A 36 -0.20 -11.55 -8.24
CA ILE A 36 -1.11 -12.53 -7.62
C ILE A 36 -2.27 -11.82 -6.92
N PHE A 37 -1.96 -10.86 -6.03
CA PHE A 37 -2.99 -10.14 -5.29
C PHE A 37 -3.76 -9.14 -6.15
N GLY A 38 -3.15 -8.57 -7.18
CA GLY A 38 -3.86 -7.78 -8.19
C GLY A 38 -4.93 -8.59 -8.91
N CYS A 39 -4.58 -9.80 -9.38
CA CYS A 39 -5.55 -10.71 -10.01
C CYS A 39 -6.67 -11.12 -9.05
N ILE A 40 -6.36 -11.41 -7.79
CA ILE A 40 -7.37 -11.75 -6.77
C ILE A 40 -8.35 -10.57 -6.56
N GLY A 41 -7.84 -9.34 -6.52
CA GLY A 41 -8.67 -8.13 -6.36
C GLY A 41 -9.65 -7.97 -7.53
N ILE A 42 -9.16 -8.18 -8.76
CA ILE A 42 -10.01 -8.15 -9.97
C ILE A 42 -11.05 -9.27 -9.94
N ILE A 43 -10.70 -10.47 -9.47
CA ILE A 43 -11.66 -11.57 -9.33
C ILE A 43 -12.77 -11.19 -8.33
N PHE A 44 -12.42 -10.55 -7.22
CA PHE A 44 -13.42 -10.08 -6.25
C PHE A 44 -14.37 -9.03 -6.83
N TYR A 45 -13.89 -8.15 -7.70
CA TYR A 45 -14.75 -7.23 -8.44
C TYR A 45 -15.83 -8.00 -9.23
N PHE A 46 -15.45 -9.04 -9.99
CA PHE A 46 -16.40 -9.83 -10.79
C PHE A 46 -17.40 -10.66 -9.95
N ILE A 47 -17.08 -10.96 -8.68
CA ILE A 47 -17.96 -11.70 -7.77
C ILE A 47 -19.01 -10.79 -7.10
N GLY A 48 -19.03 -9.49 -7.43
CA GLY A 48 -20.06 -8.55 -6.97
C GLY A 48 -19.79 -7.95 -5.59
N GLN A 49 -18.52 -7.74 -5.26
CA GLN A 49 -18.11 -7.06 -4.03
C GLN A 49 -18.38 -5.54 -4.11
N PRO A 50 -18.70 -4.88 -2.98
CA PRO A 50 -19.52 -3.67 -2.94
C PRO A 50 -18.83 -2.34 -3.32
N VAL A 51 -17.68 -2.34 -4.00
CA VAL A 51 -17.08 -1.07 -4.45
C VAL A 51 -17.65 -0.69 -5.80
N SER A 52 -18.09 0.56 -5.92
CA SER A 52 -18.56 1.06 -7.20
C SER A 52 -17.42 1.03 -8.22
N LEU A 53 -17.72 0.64 -9.46
CA LEU A 53 -16.79 0.66 -10.59
C LEU A 53 -15.96 1.95 -10.68
N GLY A 54 -16.58 3.09 -10.38
CA GLY A 54 -15.92 4.40 -10.39
C GLY A 54 -14.87 4.53 -9.29
N GLU A 55 -15.15 4.06 -8.08
CA GLU A 55 -14.21 4.16 -6.95
C GLU A 55 -13.00 3.25 -7.10
N GLU A 56 -13.17 2.05 -7.68
CA GLU A 56 -12.06 1.15 -8.00
C GLU A 56 -11.15 1.74 -9.08
N LEU A 57 -11.72 2.28 -10.17
CA LEU A 57 -10.96 2.94 -11.22
C LEU A 57 -10.20 4.17 -10.70
N LEU A 58 -10.84 4.96 -9.83
CA LEU A 58 -10.18 6.09 -9.18
C LEU A 58 -9.09 5.63 -8.20
N GLY A 59 -9.31 4.52 -7.49
CA GLY A 59 -8.31 3.85 -6.66
C GLY A 59 -7.08 3.44 -7.47
N ILE A 60 -7.27 2.75 -8.60
CA ILE A 60 -6.18 2.44 -9.55
C ILE A 60 -5.51 3.73 -10.04
N GLY A 61 -6.30 4.75 -10.38
CA GLY A 61 -5.82 6.07 -10.80
C GLY A 61 -4.87 6.71 -9.80
N THR A 62 -5.14 6.61 -8.49
CA THR A 62 -4.20 7.11 -7.48
C THR A 62 -2.86 6.39 -7.50
N GLY A 63 -2.85 5.06 -7.61
CA GLY A 63 -1.61 4.30 -7.77
C GLY A 63 -0.83 4.70 -9.02
N VAL A 64 -1.52 4.95 -10.14
CA VAL A 64 -0.90 5.46 -11.37
C VAL A 64 -0.29 6.84 -11.17
N ILE A 65 -0.99 7.76 -10.49
CA ILE A 65 -0.45 9.09 -10.17
C ILE A 65 0.81 8.97 -9.32
N VAL A 66 0.79 8.10 -8.30
CA VAL A 66 1.97 7.83 -7.46
C VAL A 66 3.12 7.28 -8.30
N LEU A 67 2.89 6.31 -9.19
CA LEU A 67 3.91 5.82 -10.11
C LEU A 67 4.48 6.92 -11.02
N CYS A 68 3.64 7.81 -11.54
CA CYS A 68 4.09 8.95 -12.33
C CYS A 68 5.03 9.84 -11.51
N ILE A 69 4.69 10.12 -10.24
CA ILE A 69 5.55 10.90 -9.33
C ILE A 69 6.86 10.16 -9.06
N CYS A 70 6.85 8.84 -8.84
CA CYS A 70 8.07 8.04 -8.66
C CYS A 70 9.00 8.14 -9.88
N ARG A 71 8.44 8.13 -11.09
CA ARG A 71 9.22 8.27 -12.32
C ARG A 71 9.77 9.68 -12.53
N LEU A 72 8.96 10.70 -12.24
CA LEU A 72 9.40 12.10 -12.32
C LEU A 72 10.50 12.44 -11.29
N THR A 73 10.52 11.76 -10.14
CA THR A 73 11.57 11.90 -9.12
C THR A 73 12.83 11.09 -9.42
N GLY A 74 12.90 10.44 -10.59
CA GLY A 74 14.07 9.67 -11.03
C GLY A 74 14.23 8.34 -10.30
N GLY A 75 13.14 7.72 -9.84
CA GLY A 75 13.16 6.45 -9.12
C GLY A 75 13.69 6.55 -7.69
N LYS A 76 13.83 7.77 -7.14
CA LYS A 76 14.21 7.99 -5.73
C LYS A 76 13.13 7.53 -4.74
N ILE A 77 11.88 7.52 -5.20
CA ILE A 77 10.75 6.91 -4.50
C ILE A 77 10.59 5.51 -5.09
N GLY A 78 10.46 4.50 -4.22
CA GLY A 78 10.42 3.11 -4.64
C GLY A 78 9.32 2.87 -5.68
N GLU A 79 9.69 2.47 -6.91
CA GLU A 79 8.71 2.11 -7.94
C GLU A 79 7.75 1.01 -7.46
N GLY A 80 8.24 0.14 -6.57
CA GLY A 80 7.43 -0.90 -5.92
C GLY A 80 6.26 -0.36 -5.09
N ASP A 81 6.42 0.80 -4.45
CA ASP A 81 5.36 1.41 -3.64
C ASP A 81 4.21 1.89 -4.51
N GLY A 82 4.49 2.45 -5.69
CA GLY A 82 3.46 2.87 -6.63
C GLY A 82 2.65 1.69 -7.19
N TRP A 83 3.30 0.56 -7.47
CA TRP A 83 2.59 -0.66 -7.85
C TRP A 83 1.74 -1.21 -6.70
N LEU A 84 2.24 -1.15 -5.47
CA LEU A 84 1.48 -1.52 -4.28
C LEU A 84 0.25 -0.62 -4.10
N MET A 85 0.37 0.67 -4.39
CA MET A 85 -0.74 1.63 -4.38
C MET A 85 -1.81 1.32 -5.44
N ILE A 86 -1.44 0.76 -6.60
CA ILE A 86 -2.41 0.26 -7.58
C ILE A 86 -3.18 -0.94 -7.00
N VAL A 87 -2.46 -1.93 -6.48
CA VAL A 87 -3.08 -3.16 -5.96
C VAL A 87 -4.00 -2.82 -4.79
N THR A 88 -3.54 -2.04 -3.81
CA THR A 88 -4.38 -1.59 -2.69
C THR A 88 -5.57 -0.73 -3.14
N GLY A 89 -5.42 0.07 -4.19
CA GLY A 89 -6.50 0.84 -4.80
C GLY A 89 -7.65 -0.02 -5.35
N ILE A 90 -7.35 -1.22 -5.86
CA ILE A 90 -8.39 -2.20 -6.28
C ILE A 90 -9.21 -2.69 -5.08
N TYR A 91 -8.57 -2.83 -3.91
CA TYR A 91 -9.24 -3.37 -2.71
C TYR A 91 -9.92 -2.28 -1.87
N LEU A 92 -9.44 -1.04 -1.91
CA LEU A 92 -9.88 0.04 -1.03
C LEU A 92 -10.68 1.13 -1.73
N GLY A 93 -10.52 1.29 -3.05
CA GLY A 93 -11.04 2.44 -3.79
C GLY A 93 -10.30 3.74 -3.46
N LEU A 94 -10.71 4.85 -4.05
CA LEU A 94 -10.01 6.14 -3.97
C LEU A 94 -9.71 6.62 -2.54
N TYR A 95 -10.76 6.87 -1.75
CA TYR A 95 -10.65 7.58 -0.48
C TYR A 95 -9.82 6.80 0.55
N ARG A 96 -10.13 5.52 0.75
CA ARG A 96 -9.39 4.66 1.68
C ARG A 96 -7.96 4.43 1.21
N ASN A 97 -7.69 4.42 -0.11
CA ASN A 97 -6.32 4.30 -0.60
C ASN A 97 -5.48 5.57 -0.35
N ILE A 98 -6.08 6.75 -0.46
CA ILE A 98 -5.43 8.02 -0.08
C ILE A 98 -5.18 8.07 1.43
N GLU A 99 -6.14 7.63 2.23
CA GLU A 99 -6.00 7.52 3.69
C GLU A 99 -4.85 6.59 4.06
N LEU A 100 -4.78 5.40 3.45
CA LEU A 100 -3.70 4.43 3.62
C LEU A 100 -2.33 5.05 3.30
N LEU A 101 -2.22 5.72 2.16
CA LEU A 101 -0.98 6.40 1.74
C LEU A 101 -0.58 7.48 2.73
N SER A 102 -1.54 8.32 3.13
CA SER A 102 -1.30 9.47 4.01
C SER A 102 -0.87 9.02 5.40
N GLY A 103 -1.53 8.02 5.98
CA GLY A 103 -1.15 7.47 7.28
C GLY A 103 0.20 6.76 7.23
N GLY A 104 0.50 6.02 6.16
CA GLY A 104 1.82 5.42 5.95
C GLY A 104 2.94 6.44 5.83
N LEU A 105 2.73 7.53 5.07
CA LEU A 105 3.66 8.65 4.95
C LEU A 105 3.85 9.40 6.28
N PHE A 106 2.78 9.58 7.05
CA PHE A 106 2.85 10.22 8.35
C PHE A 106 3.68 9.39 9.34
N LEU A 107 3.43 8.08 9.42
CA LEU A 107 4.17 7.15 10.26
C LEU A 107 5.65 7.07 9.86
N SER A 108 5.94 7.01 8.56
CA SER A 108 7.33 6.97 8.07
C SER A 108 8.07 8.28 8.35
N ALA A 109 7.40 9.44 8.20
CA ALA A 109 7.95 10.74 8.55
C ALA A 109 8.23 10.86 10.05
N LEU A 110 7.31 10.39 10.91
CA LEU A 110 7.51 10.39 12.36
C LEU A 110 8.72 9.54 12.77
N TRP A 111 8.86 8.36 12.16
CA TRP A 111 10.02 7.50 12.37
C TRP A 111 11.33 8.16 11.91
N ALA A 112 11.33 8.78 10.73
CA ALA A 112 12.48 9.51 10.21
C ALA A 112 12.91 10.66 11.14
N VAL A 113 11.95 11.46 11.63
CA VAL A 113 12.21 12.53 12.62
C VAL A 113 12.81 11.93 13.90
N GLY A 114 12.26 10.83 14.41
CA GLY A 114 12.80 10.14 15.59
C GLY A 114 14.26 9.72 15.42
N LEU A 115 14.61 9.15 14.26
CA LEU A 115 15.99 8.78 13.94
C LEU A 115 16.94 9.98 13.89
N ILE A 116 16.48 11.11 13.36
CA ILE A 116 17.26 12.37 13.29
C ILE A 116 17.49 12.92 14.69
N VAL A 117 16.44 13.02 15.52
CA VAL A 117 16.53 13.51 16.90
C VAL A 117 17.47 12.65 17.75
N LEU A 118 17.43 11.33 17.56
CA LEU A 118 18.32 10.39 18.24
C LEU A 118 19.74 10.31 17.64
N LYS A 119 20.04 11.10 16.60
CA LYS A 119 21.30 11.06 15.83
C LYS A 119 21.67 9.67 15.30
N LYS A 120 20.66 8.84 15.03
CA LYS A 120 20.79 7.48 14.46
C LYS A 120 20.41 7.43 12.98
N ALA A 121 20.19 8.57 12.35
CA ALA A 121 19.89 8.66 10.92
C ALA A 121 21.12 8.25 10.10
N GLU A 122 21.04 7.12 9.40
CA GLU A 122 22.07 6.64 8.47
C GLU A 122 21.73 7.11 7.04
N ARG A 123 22.66 7.80 6.38
CA ARG A 123 22.46 8.43 5.06
C ARG A 123 22.17 7.44 3.92
N ASN A 124 22.50 6.15 4.08
CA ASN A 124 22.38 5.11 3.06
C ASN A 124 21.42 3.97 3.45
N ARG A 125 20.62 4.14 4.52
CA ARG A 125 19.54 3.20 4.81
C ARG A 125 18.28 3.61 4.07
N GLU A 126 17.96 2.86 3.02
CA GLU A 126 16.58 2.79 2.52
C GLU A 126 15.66 2.31 3.65
N MET A 127 14.66 3.13 3.96
CA MET A 127 13.63 2.78 4.94
C MET A 127 12.57 1.91 4.27
N PRO A 128 12.20 0.76 4.86
CA PRO A 128 11.10 -0.04 4.34
C PRO A 128 9.78 0.73 4.58
N PHE A 129 9.13 1.16 3.50
CA PHE A 129 7.90 1.96 3.56
C PHE A 129 6.66 1.12 3.87
N ILE A 130 6.65 -0.13 3.42
CA ILE A 130 5.46 -1.00 3.47
C ILE A 130 5.06 -1.37 4.90
N PRO A 131 5.97 -1.60 5.86
CA PRO A 131 5.60 -1.75 7.27
C PRO A 131 4.80 -0.58 7.83
N PHE A 132 5.09 0.66 7.42
CA PHE A 132 4.32 1.83 7.85
C PHE A 132 2.95 1.90 7.19
N LEU A 133 2.84 1.51 5.92
CA LEU A 133 1.54 1.32 5.26
C LEU A 133 0.69 0.25 5.96
N PHE A 134 1.30 -0.87 6.34
CA PHE A 134 0.59 -1.91 7.07
C PHE A 134 0.08 -1.41 8.43
N LEU A 135 0.89 -0.66 9.18
CA LEU A 135 0.44 -0.02 10.42
C LEU A 135 -0.71 0.97 10.19
N SER A 136 -0.64 1.76 9.11
CA SER A 136 -1.74 2.64 8.71
C SER A 136 -3.02 1.86 8.43
N TYR A 137 -2.92 0.74 7.71
CA TYR A 137 -4.07 -0.14 7.45
C TYR A 137 -4.68 -0.68 8.75
N LEU A 138 -3.86 -1.11 9.71
CA LEU A 138 -4.36 -1.55 11.02
C LEU A 138 -5.12 -0.42 11.74
N GLY A 139 -4.61 0.82 11.67
CA GLY A 139 -5.31 1.98 12.21
C GLY A 139 -6.68 2.21 11.57
N MET A 140 -6.77 2.09 10.25
CA MET A 140 -8.02 2.26 9.50
C MET A 140 -9.08 1.18 9.76
N VAL A 141 -8.67 -0.02 10.18
CA VAL A 141 -9.58 -1.15 10.47
C VAL A 141 -10.11 -1.08 11.90
N VAL A 142 -9.35 -0.47 12.82
CA VAL A 142 -9.73 -0.37 14.25
C VAL A 142 -10.68 0.81 14.53
N VAL A 143 -10.69 1.82 13.65
CA VAL A 143 -11.52 3.03 13.74
C VAL A 143 -12.85 2.83 13.04
#